data_AF-A0A842NDS5-F1
#
_entry.id   AF-A0A842NDS5-F1
#
_cell.length_a   1.000
_cell.length_b   1.000
_cell.length_c   1.000
_cell.angle_alpha   90.00
_cell.angle_beta   90.00
_cell.angle_gamma   90.00
#
_symmetry.space_group_name_H-M   'P 1'
#
loop_
_entity.id
_entity.type
_entity.pdbx_description
1 polymer ?
#
loop_
_entity_poly.entity_id
_entity_poly.type
_entity_poly.pdbx_seq_one_letter_code
_entity_poly.pdbx_strand_id
1 'polypeptide(L)' 'MIEKRTEKFADYNEAVKSLQKEGFEFMLVDCERDEENKNKMVLAIMSGEDFCETEAHISENGVVELKTIYED' A
#
# COMPACT_ATOMS: atom_id res chain seq x y z
N MET A 1 5.98 -18.51 -4.64
CA MET A 1 4.56 -18.61 -4.23
C MET A 1 4.05 -17.18 -4.06
N ILE A 2 2.76 -16.85 -4.23
CA ILE A 2 2.30 -15.46 -4.02
C ILE A 2 1.56 -15.38 -2.68
N GLU A 3 2.18 -14.77 -1.67
CA GLU A 3 1.54 -14.47 -0.38
C GLU A 3 0.85 -13.10 -0.43
N LYS A 4 -0.35 -12.99 0.15
CA LYS A 4 -1.16 -11.76 0.14
C LYS A 4 -1.56 -11.38 1.56
N ARG A 5 -1.28 -10.13 1.95
CA ARG A 5 -1.71 -9.54 3.22
C ARG A 5 -2.61 -8.34 2.94
N THR A 6 -3.76 -8.28 3.60
CA THR A 6 -4.70 -7.14 3.52
C THR A 6 -4.92 -6.54 4.89
N GLU A 7 -4.74 -5.23 5.01
CA GLU A 7 -4.90 -4.49 6.26
C GLU A 7 -5.76 -3.25 6.07
N LYS A 8 -6.45 -2.82 7.12
CA LYS A 8 -7.33 -1.66 7.11
C LYS A 8 -6.91 -0.66 8.17
N PHE A 9 -6.86 0.60 7.79
CA PHE A 9 -6.45 1.72 8.62
C PHE A 9 -7.52 2.79 8.61
N ALA A 10 -7.68 3.51 9.72
CA ALA A 10 -8.68 4.57 9.82
C ALA A 10 -8.36 5.75 8.88
N ASP A 11 -7.08 5.98 8.63
CA ASP A 11 -6.58 6.99 7.71
C ASP A 11 -5.21 6.60 7.10
N TYR A 12 -4.79 7.36 6.09
CA TYR A 12 -3.54 7.15 5.36
C TYR A 12 -2.28 7.30 6.24
N ASN A 13 -2.29 8.20 7.23
CA ASN A 13 -1.13 8.38 8.09
C ASN A 13 -0.91 7.17 9.01
N GLU A 14 -1.99 6.54 9.49
CA GLU A 14 -1.86 5.29 10.23
C GLU A 14 -1.30 4.17 9.37
N ALA A 15 -1.78 4.03 8.13
CA ALA A 15 -1.29 3.05 7.16
C ALA A 15 0.21 3.22 6.92
N VAL A 16 0.66 4.44 6.63
CA VAL A 16 2.07 4.77 6.42
C VAL A 16 2.90 4.48 7.68
N LYS A 17 2.44 4.90 8.87
CA LYS A 17 3.18 4.64 10.12
C LYS A 17 3.30 3.16 10.44
N SER A 18 2.29 2.35 10.14
CA SER A 18 2.32 0.91 10.37
C SER A 18 3.40 0.25 9.52
N LEU A 19 3.39 0.55 8.22
CA LEU A 19 4.38 0.08 7.26
C LEU A 19 5.81 0.58 7.62
N GLN A 20 5.99 1.85 8.01
CA GLN A 20 7.29 2.36 8.48
C GLN A 20 7.84 1.58 9.67
N LYS A 21 6.98 1.15 10.62
CA LYS A 21 7.38 0.34 11.77
C LYS A 21 7.80 -1.08 11.38
N GLU A 22 7.24 -1.60 10.30
CA GLU A 22 7.59 -2.92 9.76
C GLU A 22 8.91 -2.89 8.96
N GLY A 23 9.53 -1.72 8.78
CA GLY A 23 10.84 -1.57 8.13
C GLY A 23 10.74 -1.36 6.62
N PHE A 24 9.54 -1.10 6.11
CA PHE A 24 9.31 -0.80 4.71
C PHE A 24 9.83 0.59 4.33
N GLU A 25 10.65 0.65 3.27
CA GLU A 25 11.06 1.90 2.63
C GLU A 25 10.05 2.27 1.54
N PHE A 26 9.48 3.47 1.65
CA PHE A 26 8.48 3.97 0.71
C PHE A 26 9.17 4.63 -0.47
N MET A 27 8.99 4.05 -1.64
CA MET A 27 9.10 4.81 -2.88
C MET A 27 7.67 5.13 -3.31
N LEU A 28 7.28 6.41 -3.20
CA LEU A 28 6.07 6.90 -3.87
C LEU A 28 6.30 6.76 -5.37
N VAL A 29 6.03 5.57 -5.91
CA VAL A 29 5.99 5.33 -7.33
C VAL A 29 4.67 5.93 -7.81
N ASP A 30 4.81 6.78 -8.80
CA ASP A 30 3.82 7.66 -9.41
C ASP A 30 2.36 7.30 -9.07
N CYS A 31 1.66 8.23 -8.43
CA CYS A 31 0.26 8.08 -8.12
C CYS A 31 -0.57 8.21 -9.40
N GLU A 32 -0.64 7.15 -10.19
CA GLU A 32 -1.67 7.03 -11.20
C GLU A 32 -3.01 6.87 -10.48
N ARG A 33 -3.70 8.00 -10.30
CA ARG A 33 -5.13 7.99 -9.97
C ARG A 33 -5.82 7.29 -11.13
N ASP A 34 -6.28 6.08 -10.86
CA ASP A 34 -7.16 5.35 -11.77
C ASP A 34 -8.34 6.28 -12.13
N GLU A 35 -8.50 6.62 -13.41
CA GLU A 35 -9.58 7.51 -13.86
C GLU A 35 -10.96 6.87 -13.65
N GLU A 36 -11.04 5.54 -13.65
CA GLU A 36 -12.21 4.75 -13.27
C GLU A 36 -12.38 4.68 -11.75
N ASN A 37 -11.28 4.72 -10.99
CA ASN A 37 -11.26 4.53 -9.54
C ASN A 37 -10.39 5.59 -8.84
N LYS A 38 -10.89 6.83 -8.75
CA LYS A 38 -10.21 8.03 -8.18
C LYS A 38 -9.61 7.88 -6.77
N ASN A 39 -9.92 6.77 -6.12
CA ASN A 39 -9.66 6.40 -4.75
C ASN A 39 -8.58 5.31 -4.61
N LYS A 40 -8.04 4.79 -5.72
CA LYS A 40 -6.96 3.80 -5.73
C LYS A 40 -5.61 4.51 -5.91
N MET A 41 -4.64 4.16 -5.07
CA MET A 41 -3.25 4.60 -5.13
C MET A 41 -2.36 3.37 -5.06
N VAL A 42 -1.45 3.18 -6.02
CA VAL A 42 -0.46 2.11 -5.95
C VAL A 42 0.78 2.64 -5.22
N LEU A 43 1.26 1.91 -4.22
CA LEU A 43 2.47 2.21 -3.47
C LEU A 43 3.46 1.07 -3.71
N ALA A 44 4.58 1.35 -4.37
CA ALA A 44 5.67 0.38 -4.40
C ALA A 44 6.39 0.42 -3.06
N ILE A 45 6.48 -0.72 -2.39
CA ILE A 45 7.11 -0.79 -1.08
C ILE A 45 8.29 -1.75 -1.17
N MET A 46 9.47 -1.31 -0.73
CA MET A 46 10.65 -2.17 -0.64
C MET A 46 10.86 -2.61 0.81
N SER A 47 11.03 -3.91 1.03
CA SER A 47 11.47 -4.46 2.32
C SER A 47 12.83 -5.13 2.15
N GLY A 48 13.92 -4.39 2.38
CA GLY A 48 15.27 -4.93 2.24
C GLY A 48 15.66 -5.16 0.78
N GLU A 49 16.00 -6.41 0.41
CA GLU A 49 16.37 -6.80 -0.96
C GLU A 49 15.17 -7.26 -1.80
N ASP A 50 14.01 -7.45 -1.17
CA ASP A 50 12.80 -7.97 -1.81
C ASP A 50 11.85 -6.84 -2.21
N PHE A 51 11.40 -6.88 -3.46
CA PHE A 51 10.42 -5.96 -4.01
C PHE A 51 9.00 -6.51 -3.76
N CYS A 52 8.16 -5.76 -3.06
CA CYS A 52 6.75 -6.13 -2.90
C CYS A 52 5.84 -5.01 -3.43
N GLU A 53 4.76 -5.42 -4.10
CA GLU A 53 3.78 -4.47 -4.60
C GLU A 53 2.68 -4.27 -3.55
N THR A 54 2.40 -3.02 -3.17
CA THR A 54 1.31 -2.69 -2.25
C THR A 54 0.28 -1.78 -2.90
N GLU A 55 -0.94 -2.26 -3.02
CA GLU A 55 -2.06 -1.45 -3.48
C GLU A 55 -2.78 -0.80 -2.27
N ALA A 56 -2.92 0.52 -2.28
CA ALA A 56 -3.73 1.26 -1.32
C ALA A 56 -5.07 1.67 -1.94
N HIS A 57 -6.16 1.36 -1.25
CA HIS A 57 -7.50 1.80 -1.63
C HIS A 57 -8.09 2.68 -0.53
N ILE A 58 -8.40 3.94 -0.86
CA ILE A 58 -8.91 4.95 0.06
C ILE A 58 -10.42 5.10 -0.19
N SER A 59 -11.27 4.58 0.67
CA SER A 59 -12.71 4.74 0.51
C SER A 59 -13.18 6.19 0.74
N GLU A 60 -14.42 6.50 0.35
CA GLU A 60 -15.00 7.85 0.45
C GLU A 60 -15.06 8.40 1.89
N ASN A 61 -15.05 7.53 2.88
CA ASN A 61 -15.00 7.88 4.31
C ASN A 61 -13.57 7.99 4.86
N GLY A 62 -12.54 7.89 4.02
CA GLY A 62 -11.13 8.06 4.37
C GLY A 62 -10.42 6.79 4.89
N VAL A 63 -11.12 5.65 4.99
CA VAL A 63 -10.52 4.37 5.39
C VAL A 63 -9.58 3.89 4.30
N VAL A 64 -8.40 3.42 4.69
CA VAL A 64 -7.37 2.94 3.76
C VAL A 64 -7.24 1.42 3.89
N GLU A 65 -7.43 0.70 2.79
CA GLU A 65 -7.16 -0.72 2.66
C GLU A 65 -5.83 -0.93 1.91
N LEU A 66 -4.83 -1.51 2.57
CA LEU A 66 -3.56 -1.87 1.98
C LEU A 66 -3.57 -3.36 1.61
N LYS A 67 -3.21 -3.68 0.37
CA LYS A 67 -3.00 -5.05 -0.12
C LYS A 67 -1.55 -5.20 -0.56
N THR A 68 -0.76 -5.93 0.20
CA THR A 68 0.62 -6.25 -0.18
C THR A 68 0.70 -7.64 -0.79
N ILE A 69 1.35 -7.71 -1.94
CA ILE A 69 1.63 -8.93 -2.69
C ILE A 69 3.13 -9.20 -2.58
N TYR A 70 3.48 -10.31 -1.95
CA TYR A 70 4.86 -10.79 -1.85
C TYR A 70 5.07 -11.86 -2.91
N GLU A 71 5.98 -11.59 -3.83
CA GLU A 71 6.49 -12.56 -4.80
C GLU A 71 7.83 -13.07 -4.27
N ASP A 72 8.01 -14.40 -4.15
CA ASP A 72 9.32 -15.02 -3.89
C ASP A 72 10.34 -14.66 -4.99
#